data_AF-A0A1H6VTN9-F1
#
_entry.id   AF-A0A1H6VTN9-F1
#
_cell.length_a   1.000
_cell.length_b   1.000
_cell.length_c   1.000
_cell.angle_alpha   90.00
_cell.angle_beta   90.00
_cell.angle_gamma   90.00
#
_symmetry.space_group_name_H-M   'P 1'
#
loop_
_entity.id
_entity.type
_entity.pdbx_description
1 polymer ?
#
loop_
_entity_poly.entity_id
_entity_poly.type
_entity_poly.pdbx_seq_one_letter_code
_entity_poly.pdbx_strand_id
1 'polypeptide(L)'
;MKHFVPSKHGAERLPPSLPEVFLRADAPKRMNQDREDGQNAFLILTDEARIGLITDLIMHLEDMKPLNTAATGSAFRLAWELEPYLGGKRLGTYFSAAEIISAGRFESGVSEIVGRLANEMMTADERRRLSETKAPLIVYRGGVGDPASISQGMSWTTDISCADFYARKWLVRWGAAGEPRILSSQIEPEVVAAMFDGRDESEILIPNGLPVERVVEVPTLSDVKPRSSGSC
;
A
#
# COMPACT_ATOMS: atom_id res chain seq x y z
N MET A 1 -14.27 -23.02 -20.40
CA MET A 1 -14.81 -21.84 -19.69
C MET A 1 -15.88 -22.32 -18.73
N LYS A 2 -15.61 -22.31 -17.41
CA LYS A 2 -16.62 -22.60 -16.38
C LYS A 2 -17.11 -21.27 -15.85
N HIS A 3 -18.42 -21.02 -16.02
CA HIS A 3 -19.08 -19.83 -15.50
C HIS A 3 -18.93 -19.78 -13.98
N PHE A 4 -18.40 -18.67 -13.46
CA PHE A 4 -18.47 -18.35 -12.06
C PHE A 4 -19.93 -18.05 -11.71
N VAL A 5 -20.55 -18.93 -10.93
CA VAL A 5 -21.86 -18.69 -10.32
C VAL A 5 -21.57 -18.22 -8.90
N PRO A 6 -21.91 -16.98 -8.51
CA PRO A 6 -21.73 -16.53 -7.14
C PRO A 6 -22.56 -17.43 -6.20
N SER A 7 -21.88 -18.01 -5.21
CA SER A 7 -22.51 -18.74 -4.12
C SER A 7 -23.58 -17.87 -3.44
N LYS A 8 -24.81 -18.37 -3.37
CA LYS A 8 -25.94 -17.76 -2.64
C LYS A 8 -25.91 -18.07 -1.13
N HIS A 9 -24.78 -18.44 -0.56
CA HIS A 9 -24.61 -18.64 0.88
C HIS A 9 -23.43 -17.80 1.38
N GLY A 10 -23.78 -16.73 2.09
CA GLY A 10 -22.90 -15.66 2.54
C GLY A 10 -23.56 -14.27 2.52
N ALA A 11 -24.90 -14.17 2.58
CA ALA A 11 -25.56 -12.91 2.90
C ALA A 11 -25.47 -12.67 4.42
N GLU A 12 -24.25 -12.52 4.94
CA GLU A 12 -24.02 -11.95 6.26
C GLU A 12 -23.61 -10.50 6.08
N ARG A 13 -24.64 -9.64 6.16
CA ARG A 13 -24.63 -8.23 6.54
C ARG A 13 -23.38 -7.43 6.15
N LEU A 14 -23.57 -6.52 5.18
CA LEU A 14 -22.88 -5.23 5.12
C LEU A 14 -22.55 -4.76 6.56
N PRO A 15 -21.32 -4.32 6.85
CA PRO A 15 -21.00 -3.85 8.18
C PRO A 15 -22.04 -2.80 8.60
N PRO A 16 -22.61 -2.91 9.82
CA PRO A 16 -23.41 -1.83 10.36
C PRO A 16 -22.52 -0.59 10.36
N SER A 17 -23.02 0.56 9.89
CA SER A 17 -22.43 1.91 10.02
C SER A 17 -20.97 1.98 10.49
N LEU A 18 -20.07 2.60 9.70
CA LEU A 18 -18.66 2.82 10.06
C LEU A 18 -18.42 2.87 11.58
N PRO A 19 -17.51 2.05 12.13
CA PRO A 19 -17.25 2.02 13.57
C PRO A 19 -17.04 3.45 14.11
N GLU A 20 -17.63 3.73 15.26
CA GLU A 20 -17.71 5.10 15.82
C GLU A 20 -16.34 5.80 15.87
N VAL A 21 -15.26 5.04 16.10
CA VAL A 21 -13.88 5.56 16.09
C VAL A 21 -13.56 6.37 14.82
N PHE A 22 -14.04 5.94 13.65
CA PHE A 22 -13.78 6.62 12.38
C PHE A 22 -14.66 7.86 12.17
N LEU A 23 -15.76 7.99 12.90
CA LEU A 23 -16.71 9.10 12.78
C LEU A 23 -16.48 10.20 13.83
N ARG A 24 -15.59 9.96 14.80
CA ARG A 24 -15.23 10.95 15.82
C ARG A 24 -14.47 12.12 15.18
N ALA A 25 -14.67 13.31 15.70
CA ALA A 25 -13.85 14.45 15.33
C ALA A 25 -12.40 14.26 15.80
N ASP A 26 -11.44 14.75 15.01
CA ASP A 26 -10.04 14.75 15.38
C ASP A 26 -9.79 15.56 16.67
N ALA A 27 -9.02 14.97 17.58
CA ALA A 27 -8.64 15.60 18.83
C ALA A 27 -7.14 15.41 19.08
N PRO A 28 -6.30 16.47 19.09
CA PRO A 28 -4.84 16.33 19.21
C PRO A 28 -4.40 15.53 20.45
N LYS A 29 -5.13 15.64 21.56
CA LYS A 29 -4.84 14.91 22.81
C LYS A 29 -5.12 13.41 22.73
N ARG A 30 -5.85 12.95 21.72
CA ARG A 30 -6.25 11.55 21.53
C ARG A 30 -5.60 10.88 20.33
N MET A 31 -4.79 11.60 19.56
CA MET A 31 -4.26 11.12 18.28
C MET A 31 -3.63 9.71 18.38
N ASN A 32 -2.83 9.44 19.41
CA ASN A 32 -2.24 8.11 19.60
C ASN A 32 -3.30 7.04 19.90
N GLN A 33 -4.26 7.33 20.78
CA GLN A 33 -5.36 6.41 21.09
C GLN A 33 -6.23 6.16 19.87
N ASP A 34 -6.56 7.20 19.10
CA ASP A 34 -7.41 7.06 17.93
C ASP A 34 -6.70 6.23 16.83
N ARG A 35 -5.36 6.32 16.70
CA ARG A 35 -4.57 5.40 15.87
C ARG A 35 -4.66 3.96 16.35
N GLU A 36 -4.48 3.72 17.64
CA GLU A 36 -4.58 2.37 18.21
C GLU A 36 -6.00 1.80 18.01
N ASP A 37 -7.03 2.60 18.27
CA ASP A 37 -8.43 2.23 18.08
C ASP A 37 -8.73 1.92 16.60
N GLY A 38 -8.18 2.70 15.66
CA GLY A 38 -8.31 2.46 14.22
C GLY A 38 -7.65 1.16 13.77
N GLN A 39 -6.44 0.88 14.24
CA GLN A 39 -5.75 -0.39 13.99
C GLN A 39 -6.53 -1.58 14.56
N ASN A 40 -6.96 -1.47 15.81
CA ASN A 40 -7.74 -2.51 16.48
C ASN A 40 -9.06 -2.78 15.75
N ALA A 41 -9.78 -1.72 15.36
CA ALA A 41 -11.01 -1.84 14.60
C ALA A 41 -10.81 -2.55 13.25
N PHE A 42 -9.65 -2.40 12.61
CA PHE A 42 -9.31 -3.12 11.38
C PHE A 42 -8.91 -4.58 11.64
N LEU A 43 -8.08 -4.84 12.65
CA LEU A 43 -7.50 -6.16 12.92
C LEU A 43 -8.53 -7.19 13.40
N ILE A 44 -9.60 -6.77 14.09
CA ILE A 44 -10.64 -7.69 14.58
C ILE A 44 -11.57 -8.21 13.48
N LEU A 45 -11.53 -7.62 12.29
CA LEU A 45 -12.43 -7.94 11.18
C LEU A 45 -11.91 -9.13 10.35
N THR A 46 -12.83 -9.82 9.65
CA THR A 46 -12.49 -10.79 8.60
C THR A 46 -12.01 -10.06 7.34
N ASP A 47 -11.36 -10.76 6.41
CA ASP A 47 -10.90 -10.15 5.16
C ASP A 47 -12.04 -9.49 4.36
N GLU A 48 -13.21 -10.15 4.28
CA GLU A 48 -14.40 -9.58 3.64
C GLU A 48 -14.87 -8.29 4.33
N ALA A 49 -14.94 -8.29 5.66
CA ALA A 49 -15.33 -7.12 6.42
C ALA A 49 -14.30 -5.98 6.37
N ARG A 50 -12.99 -6.30 6.33
CA ARG A 50 -11.91 -5.31 6.12
C ARG A 50 -12.01 -4.67 4.75
N ILE A 51 -12.27 -5.43 3.69
CA ILE A 51 -12.48 -4.88 2.35
C ILE A 51 -13.71 -3.95 2.35
N GLY A 52 -14.80 -4.36 2.99
CA GLY A 52 -15.98 -3.51 3.18
C GLY A 52 -15.66 -2.21 3.93
N LEU A 53 -14.93 -2.30 5.04
CA LEU A 53 -14.49 -1.13 5.81
C LEU A 53 -13.64 -0.17 4.96
N ILE A 54 -12.65 -0.66 4.21
CA ILE A 54 -11.81 0.18 3.35
C ILE A 54 -12.65 0.83 2.25
N THR A 55 -13.58 0.09 1.66
CA THR A 55 -14.53 0.65 0.67
C THR A 55 -15.34 1.80 1.27
N ASP A 56 -15.92 1.61 2.46
CA ASP A 56 -16.74 2.64 3.10
C ASP A 56 -15.92 3.87 3.50
N LEU A 57 -14.70 3.68 4.03
CA LEU A 57 -13.79 4.77 4.37
C LEU A 57 -13.37 5.57 3.13
N ILE A 58 -13.08 4.90 2.01
CA ILE A 58 -12.78 5.57 0.72
C ILE A 58 -13.97 6.42 0.29
N MET A 59 -15.18 5.85 0.27
CA MET A 59 -16.39 6.59 -0.14
C MET A 59 -16.64 7.80 0.75
N HIS A 60 -16.36 7.73 2.06
CA HIS A 60 -16.49 8.88 2.94
C HIS A 60 -15.46 9.98 2.62
N LEU A 61 -14.22 9.61 2.26
CA LEU A 61 -13.19 10.57 1.84
C LEU A 61 -13.53 11.25 0.52
N GLU A 62 -14.12 10.52 -0.43
CA GLU A 62 -14.59 11.06 -1.72
C GLU A 62 -15.76 12.02 -1.52
N ASP A 63 -16.72 11.65 -0.69
CA ASP A 63 -17.86 12.50 -0.30
C ASP A 63 -17.46 13.71 0.59
N MET A 64 -16.17 13.87 0.89
CA MET A 64 -15.64 14.90 1.81
C MET A 64 -16.34 14.87 3.19
N LYS A 65 -16.79 13.69 3.61
CA LYS A 65 -17.41 13.50 4.92
C LYS A 65 -16.32 13.53 5.99
N PRO A 66 -16.56 14.19 7.14
CA PRO A 66 -15.61 14.20 8.23
C PRO A 66 -15.29 12.77 8.70
N LEU A 67 -14.00 12.48 8.84
CA LEU A 67 -13.49 11.26 9.44
C LEU A 67 -12.45 11.60 10.49
N ASN A 68 -12.29 10.72 11.48
CA ASN A 68 -11.13 10.73 12.35
C ASN A 68 -9.91 10.34 11.50
N THR A 69 -9.05 11.30 11.19
CA THR A 69 -7.93 11.11 10.26
C THR A 69 -6.86 10.20 10.85
N ALA A 70 -6.65 10.28 12.17
CA ALA A 70 -5.70 9.44 12.89
C ALA A 70 -6.11 7.95 12.87
N ALA A 71 -7.37 7.65 13.19
CA ALA A 71 -7.91 6.29 13.13
C ALA A 71 -7.93 5.77 11.69
N THR A 72 -8.40 6.58 10.74
CA THR A 72 -8.50 6.21 9.32
C THR A 72 -7.12 5.93 8.73
N GLY A 73 -6.14 6.82 8.93
CA GLY A 73 -4.77 6.66 8.43
C GLY A 73 -4.10 5.41 8.99
N SER A 74 -4.34 5.08 10.25
CA SER A 74 -3.80 3.87 10.88
C SER A 74 -4.42 2.56 10.35
N ALA A 75 -5.73 2.54 10.09
CA ALA A 75 -6.40 1.41 9.44
C ALA A 75 -5.93 1.26 7.98
N PHE A 76 -5.75 2.39 7.28
CA PHE A 76 -5.23 2.42 5.92
C PHE A 76 -3.78 1.93 5.84
N ARG A 77 -2.96 2.24 6.85
CA ARG A 77 -1.61 1.69 6.96
C ARG A 77 -1.63 0.16 7.00
N LEU A 78 -2.47 -0.43 7.85
CA LEU A 78 -2.62 -1.89 7.89
C LEU A 78 -3.19 -2.45 6.59
N ALA A 79 -4.15 -1.76 5.97
CA ALA A 79 -4.71 -2.15 4.69
C ALA A 79 -3.68 -2.14 3.54
N TRP A 80 -2.65 -1.31 3.65
CA TRP A 80 -1.51 -1.27 2.74
C TRP A 80 -0.53 -2.43 2.98
N GLU A 81 -0.18 -2.68 4.24
CA GLU A 81 0.82 -3.69 4.62
C GLU A 81 0.30 -5.13 4.56
N LEU A 82 -1.01 -5.31 4.72
CA LEU A 82 -1.64 -6.63 4.77
C LEU A 82 -2.33 -6.98 3.45
N GLU A 83 -2.48 -8.27 3.22
CA GLU A 83 -3.02 -8.82 1.98
C GLU A 83 -4.27 -9.66 2.24
N PRO A 84 -5.41 -9.37 1.61
CA PRO A 84 -6.60 -10.20 1.74
C PRO A 84 -6.50 -11.49 0.91
N TYR A 85 -7.06 -12.55 1.47
CA TYR A 85 -7.25 -13.85 0.82
C TYR A 85 -8.74 -14.21 0.77
N LEU A 86 -9.34 -14.08 -0.40
CA LEU A 86 -10.74 -14.48 -0.62
C LEU A 86 -10.83 -15.69 -1.55
N GLY A 87 -11.54 -16.73 -1.11
CA GLY A 87 -11.70 -17.97 -1.89
C GLY A 87 -10.38 -18.65 -2.24
N GLY A 88 -9.36 -18.54 -1.37
CA GLY A 88 -8.03 -19.11 -1.58
C GLY A 88 -7.15 -18.33 -2.57
N LYS A 89 -7.53 -17.11 -2.95
CA LYS A 89 -6.76 -16.25 -3.85
C LYS A 89 -6.36 -14.95 -3.16
N ARG A 90 -5.10 -14.56 -3.35
CA ARG A 90 -4.57 -13.25 -2.99
C ARG A 90 -5.14 -12.19 -3.94
N LEU A 91 -5.60 -11.06 -3.40
CA LEU A 91 -6.17 -9.95 -4.19
C LEU A 91 -5.30 -8.67 -4.20
N GLY A 92 -4.01 -8.80 -3.85
CA GLY A 92 -3.12 -7.66 -3.71
C GLY A 92 -3.17 -7.09 -2.29
N THR A 93 -3.26 -5.77 -2.16
CA THR A 93 -3.54 -5.10 -0.88
C THR A 93 -5.06 -5.00 -0.66
N TYR A 94 -5.47 -4.58 0.53
CA TYR A 94 -6.90 -4.31 0.77
C TYR A 94 -7.45 -3.17 -0.10
N PHE A 95 -6.60 -2.24 -0.56
CA PHE A 95 -6.99 -1.21 -1.53
C PHE A 95 -7.30 -1.81 -2.90
N SER A 96 -6.41 -2.65 -3.43
CA SER A 96 -6.66 -3.34 -4.69
C SER A 96 -7.90 -4.23 -4.63
N ALA A 97 -8.09 -4.93 -3.51
CA ALA A 97 -9.28 -5.75 -3.30
C ALA A 97 -10.56 -4.90 -3.23
N ALA A 98 -10.52 -3.76 -2.53
CA ALA A 98 -11.64 -2.82 -2.48
C ALA A 98 -11.97 -2.25 -3.86
N GLU A 99 -10.98 -1.89 -4.67
CA GLU A 99 -11.18 -1.39 -6.04
C GLU A 99 -11.82 -2.46 -6.95
N ILE A 100 -11.33 -3.70 -6.88
CA ILE A 100 -11.89 -4.83 -7.64
C ILE A 100 -13.35 -5.10 -7.26
N ILE A 101 -13.64 -5.14 -5.95
CA ILE A 101 -14.97 -5.51 -5.43
C ILE A 101 -15.97 -4.35 -5.54
N SER A 102 -15.49 -3.11 -5.44
CA SER A 102 -16.33 -1.93 -5.61
C SER A 102 -16.79 -1.77 -7.05
N ALA A 103 -16.19 -2.48 -8.01
CA ALA A 103 -16.53 -2.50 -9.43
C ALA A 103 -16.52 -1.09 -10.07
N GLY A 104 -15.52 -0.29 -9.71
CA GLY A 104 -15.36 1.07 -10.22
C GLY A 104 -16.27 2.11 -9.58
N ARG A 105 -16.73 1.87 -8.34
CA ARG A 105 -17.50 2.86 -7.57
C ARG A 105 -16.64 4.02 -7.04
N PHE A 106 -15.33 3.86 -7.00
CA PHE A 106 -14.43 4.94 -6.60
C PHE A 106 -14.24 5.88 -7.79
N GLU A 107 -14.46 7.17 -7.55
CA GLU A 107 -14.16 8.21 -8.53
C GLU A 107 -12.64 8.42 -8.61
N SER A 108 -11.97 8.33 -7.46
CA SER A 108 -10.52 8.40 -7.33
C SER A 108 -9.89 7.02 -7.45
N GLY A 109 -8.78 6.92 -8.17
CA GLY A 109 -7.95 5.71 -8.19
C GLY A 109 -7.24 5.50 -6.83
N VAL A 110 -6.76 4.28 -6.59
CA VAL A 110 -6.02 3.93 -5.35
C VAL A 110 -4.84 4.87 -5.10
N SER A 111 -4.14 5.31 -6.16
CA SER A 111 -3.02 6.24 -6.05
C SER A 111 -3.40 7.59 -5.46
N GLU A 112 -4.53 8.16 -5.89
CA GLU A 112 -5.01 9.43 -5.39
C GLU A 112 -5.43 9.32 -3.92
N ILE A 113 -6.15 8.26 -3.57
CA ILE A 113 -6.59 7.99 -2.19
C ILE A 113 -5.38 7.84 -1.26
N VAL A 114 -4.41 7.03 -1.65
CA VAL A 114 -3.19 6.80 -0.87
C VAL A 114 -2.38 8.09 -0.77
N GLY A 115 -2.26 8.86 -1.87
CA GLY A 115 -1.60 10.16 -1.86
C GLY A 115 -2.23 11.16 -0.88
N ARG A 116 -3.57 11.18 -0.77
CA ARG A 116 -4.29 12.07 0.16
C ARG A 116 -4.06 11.74 1.63
N LEU A 117 -3.86 10.47 1.97
CA LEU A 117 -3.73 10.01 3.36
C LEU A 117 -2.32 9.54 3.76
N ALA A 118 -1.36 9.63 2.84
CA ALA A 118 0.01 9.18 3.03
C ALA A 118 0.62 9.70 4.34
N ASN A 119 0.41 10.98 4.67
CA ASN A 119 0.89 11.58 5.92
C ASN A 119 0.32 10.91 7.18
N GLU A 120 -0.98 10.58 7.16
CA GLU A 120 -1.68 9.97 8.29
C GLU A 120 -1.38 8.47 8.42
N MET A 121 -0.97 7.83 7.34
CA MET A 121 -0.52 6.44 7.36
C MET A 121 0.87 6.27 8.03
N MET A 122 1.69 7.33 8.05
CA MET A 122 3.01 7.29 8.69
C MET A 122 2.92 7.35 10.22
N THR A 123 3.90 6.75 10.89
CA THR A 123 4.22 6.99 12.29
C THR A 123 4.93 8.36 12.45
N ALA A 124 5.07 8.82 13.69
CA ALA A 124 5.80 10.07 13.95
C ALA A 124 7.29 9.97 13.56
N ASP A 125 7.91 8.80 13.77
CA ASP A 125 9.31 8.56 13.43
C ASP A 125 9.52 8.50 11.91
N GLU A 126 8.61 7.85 11.18
CA GLU A 126 8.61 7.83 9.71
C GLU A 126 8.45 9.24 9.13
N ARG A 127 7.51 10.05 9.64
CA ARG A 127 7.36 11.46 9.24
C ARG A 127 8.63 12.26 9.49
N ARG A 128 9.25 12.09 10.66
CA ARG A 128 10.51 12.77 11.01
C ARG A 128 11.61 12.37 10.03
N ARG A 129 11.81 11.07 9.78
CA ARG A 129 12.81 10.57 8.83
C ARG A 129 12.60 11.12 7.42
N LEU A 130 11.36 11.16 6.95
CA LEU A 130 11.05 11.75 5.66
C LEU A 130 11.44 13.24 5.62
N SER A 131 11.11 14.00 6.67
CA SER A 131 11.47 15.43 6.75
C SER A 131 12.98 15.72 6.85
N GLU A 132 13.77 14.75 7.32
CA GLU A 132 15.23 14.84 7.45
C GLU A 132 15.98 14.28 6.23
N THR A 133 15.25 13.69 5.28
CA THR A 133 15.82 13.08 4.08
C THR A 133 16.46 14.14 3.19
N LYS A 134 17.71 13.92 2.80
CA LYS A 134 18.47 14.84 1.95
C LYS A 134 18.31 14.48 0.48
N ALA A 135 18.27 15.50 -0.36
CA ALA A 135 18.30 15.36 -1.81
C ALA A 135 19.73 15.12 -2.36
N PRO A 136 19.88 14.40 -3.49
CA PRO A 136 18.86 13.56 -4.11
C PRO A 136 18.71 12.22 -3.36
N LEU A 137 17.49 11.70 -3.28
CA LEU A 137 17.21 10.38 -2.75
C LEU A 137 17.34 9.34 -3.87
N ILE A 138 18.15 8.30 -3.64
CA ILE A 138 18.26 7.16 -4.55
C ILE A 138 17.20 6.13 -4.17
N VAL A 139 16.42 5.71 -5.16
CA VAL A 139 15.28 4.81 -4.95
C VAL A 139 15.31 3.68 -5.96
N TYR A 140 14.70 2.57 -5.60
CA TYR A 140 14.67 1.33 -6.38
C TYR A 140 13.27 0.75 -6.42
N ARG A 141 12.93 0.07 -7.52
CA ARG A 141 11.71 -0.73 -7.63
C ARG A 141 11.99 -2.02 -8.36
N GLY A 142 11.63 -3.12 -7.72
CA GLY A 142 11.67 -4.45 -8.30
C GLY A 142 10.38 -4.79 -9.02
N GLY A 143 10.48 -5.40 -10.19
CA GLY A 143 9.31 -5.83 -10.95
C GLY A 143 9.64 -6.93 -11.95
N VAL A 144 8.61 -7.37 -12.67
CA VAL A 144 8.71 -8.36 -13.75
C VAL A 144 8.05 -7.77 -14.99
N GLY A 145 8.71 -7.85 -16.15
CA GLY A 145 8.17 -7.39 -17.43
C GLY A 145 8.73 -6.07 -17.92
N ASP A 146 7.87 -5.23 -18.50
CA ASP A 146 8.26 -3.99 -19.18
C ASP A 146 8.63 -2.86 -18.19
N PRO A 147 9.77 -2.15 -18.38
CA PRO A 147 10.20 -1.06 -17.52
C PRO A 147 9.17 0.05 -17.32
N ALA A 148 8.41 0.44 -18.35
CA ALA A 148 7.41 1.49 -18.20
C ALA A 148 6.28 1.04 -17.28
N SER A 149 5.82 -0.21 -17.41
CA SER A 149 4.83 -0.79 -16.49
C SER A 149 5.34 -0.87 -15.05
N ILE A 150 6.61 -1.25 -14.85
CA ILE A 150 7.21 -1.33 -13.51
C ILE A 150 7.34 0.07 -12.91
N SER A 151 7.78 1.07 -13.68
CA SER A 151 8.06 2.42 -13.17
C SER A 151 6.81 3.17 -12.71
N GLN A 152 5.63 2.84 -13.25
CA GLN A 152 4.35 3.44 -12.84
C GLN A 152 3.83 2.97 -11.48
N GLY A 153 4.42 1.94 -10.88
CA GLY A 153 3.96 1.48 -9.57
C GLY A 153 4.40 2.39 -8.43
N MET A 154 3.55 2.48 -7.41
CA MET A 154 3.70 3.46 -6.32
C MET A 154 4.78 3.14 -5.29
N SER A 155 4.99 1.86 -5.02
CA SER A 155 5.89 1.41 -3.95
C SER A 155 7.33 1.34 -4.45
N TRP A 156 8.20 2.19 -3.93
CA TRP A 156 9.63 2.17 -4.17
C TRP A 156 10.34 1.88 -2.85
N THR A 157 11.63 1.61 -2.88
CA THR A 157 12.44 1.36 -1.69
C THR A 157 13.79 2.04 -1.82
N THR A 158 14.39 2.46 -0.71
CA THR A 158 15.78 2.93 -0.70
C THR A 158 16.79 1.78 -0.57
N ASP A 159 16.33 0.54 -0.38
CA ASP A 159 17.15 -0.67 -0.33
C ASP A 159 17.04 -1.48 -1.61
N ILE A 160 18.14 -1.56 -2.36
CA ILE A 160 18.24 -2.37 -3.57
C ILE A 160 17.99 -3.86 -3.31
N SER A 161 18.27 -4.35 -2.10
CA SER A 161 18.03 -5.76 -1.71
C SER A 161 16.54 -6.07 -1.66
N CYS A 162 15.75 -5.14 -1.12
CA CYS A 162 14.30 -5.22 -1.14
C CYS A 162 13.75 -5.20 -2.58
N ALA A 163 14.28 -4.32 -3.45
CA ALA A 163 13.90 -4.31 -4.86
C ALA A 163 14.24 -5.65 -5.57
N ASP A 164 15.41 -6.24 -5.31
CA ASP A 164 15.78 -7.55 -5.86
C ASP A 164 14.84 -8.67 -5.38
N PHE A 165 14.48 -8.66 -4.09
CA PHE A 165 13.49 -9.59 -3.52
C PHE A 165 12.15 -9.52 -4.27
N TYR A 166 11.63 -8.32 -4.51
CA TYR A 166 10.35 -8.14 -5.21
C TYR A 166 10.41 -8.57 -6.68
N ALA A 167 11.49 -8.25 -7.38
CA ALA A 167 11.69 -8.64 -8.77
C ALA A 167 11.76 -10.17 -8.95
N ARG A 168 12.45 -10.88 -8.05
CA ARG A 168 12.84 -12.29 -8.28
C ARG A 168 12.08 -13.32 -7.45
N LYS A 169 11.69 -12.96 -6.22
CA LYS A 169 11.12 -13.92 -5.27
C LYS A 169 9.63 -13.70 -5.10
N TRP A 170 9.24 -12.47 -4.78
CA TRP A 170 7.85 -12.17 -4.44
C TRP A 170 6.90 -12.39 -5.61
N LEU A 171 7.13 -11.71 -6.74
CA LEU A 171 6.23 -11.78 -7.90
C LEU A 171 6.20 -13.18 -8.54
N VAL A 172 7.35 -13.86 -8.56
CA VAL A 172 7.45 -15.23 -9.09
C VAL A 172 6.66 -16.22 -8.23
N ARG A 173 6.66 -16.10 -6.90
CA ARG A 173 5.81 -16.93 -6.00
C ARG A 173 4.32 -16.82 -6.34
N TRP A 174 3.91 -15.69 -6.91
CA TRP A 174 2.53 -15.41 -7.30
C TRP A 174 2.27 -15.61 -8.80
N GLY A 175 3.17 -16.28 -9.51
CA GLY A 175 2.97 -16.69 -10.90
C GLY A 175 3.18 -15.59 -11.93
N ALA A 176 3.82 -14.47 -11.56
CA ALA A 176 4.22 -13.47 -12.53
C ALA A 176 5.22 -14.07 -13.53
N ALA A 177 4.89 -13.97 -14.81
CA ALA A 177 5.74 -14.43 -15.91
C ALA A 177 6.44 -13.22 -16.55
N GLY A 178 7.75 -13.32 -16.75
CA GLY A 178 8.55 -12.29 -17.42
C GLY A 178 9.96 -12.21 -16.86
N GLU A 179 10.76 -11.30 -17.41
CA GLU A 179 12.11 -11.03 -16.94
C GLU A 179 12.10 -10.17 -15.67
N PRO A 180 12.79 -10.57 -14.59
CA PRO A 180 12.93 -9.74 -13.40
C PRO A 180 13.83 -8.54 -13.70
N ARG A 181 13.40 -7.35 -13.27
CA ARG A 181 14.14 -6.09 -13.47
C ARG A 181 14.15 -5.27 -12.19
N ILE A 182 15.23 -4.52 -11.99
CA ILE A 182 15.34 -3.51 -10.95
C ILE A 182 15.53 -2.16 -11.63
N LEU A 183 14.61 -1.24 -11.35
CA LEU A 183 14.71 0.14 -11.80
C LEU A 183 15.25 0.99 -10.66
N SER A 184 16.06 1.99 -10.99
CA SER A 184 16.59 2.98 -10.05
C SER A 184 16.32 4.40 -10.55
N SER A 185 16.15 5.34 -9.64
CA SER A 185 16.05 6.76 -9.96
C SER A 185 16.65 7.62 -8.85
N GLN A 186 17.00 8.85 -9.20
CA GLN A 186 17.30 9.92 -8.26
C GLN A 186 16.09 10.86 -8.23
N ILE A 187 15.53 11.05 -7.03
CA ILE A 187 14.34 11.87 -6.82
C ILE A 187 14.61 12.93 -5.77
N GLU A 188 13.83 14.01 -5.83
CA GLU A 188 13.75 14.99 -4.77
C GLU A 188 12.81 14.47 -3.67
N PRO A 189 13.07 14.72 -2.37
CA PRO A 189 12.19 14.23 -1.29
C PRO A 189 10.72 14.67 -1.43
N GLU A 190 10.45 15.79 -2.10
CA GLU A 190 9.11 16.38 -2.26
C GLU A 190 8.17 15.54 -3.13
N VAL A 191 8.68 14.62 -3.96
CA VAL A 191 7.82 13.66 -4.69
C VAL A 191 7.42 12.44 -3.85
N VAL A 192 7.99 12.27 -2.66
CA VAL A 192 7.65 11.18 -1.75
C VAL A 192 6.43 11.57 -0.91
N ALA A 193 5.34 10.83 -1.05
CA ALA A 193 4.13 11.05 -0.26
C ALA A 193 4.22 10.43 1.14
N ALA A 194 4.88 9.28 1.27
CA ALA A 194 5.12 8.61 2.55
C ALA A 194 6.40 7.78 2.54
N MET A 195 6.94 7.53 3.74
CA MET A 195 7.98 6.55 4.02
C MET A 195 7.45 5.54 5.03
N PHE A 196 7.53 4.26 4.71
CA PHE A 196 7.05 3.14 5.53
C PHE A 196 8.21 2.21 5.87
N ASP A 197 8.44 2.00 7.17
CA ASP A 197 9.55 1.17 7.67
C ASP A 197 9.07 0.01 8.54
N GLY A 198 7.75 -0.17 8.66
CA GLY A 198 7.14 -1.21 9.52
C GLY A 198 7.50 -2.64 9.13
N ARG A 199 7.99 -2.84 7.90
CA ARG A 199 8.40 -4.14 7.35
C ARG A 199 9.93 -4.27 7.14
N ASP A 200 10.73 -3.31 7.60
CA ASP A 200 12.18 -3.22 7.30
C ASP A 200 12.50 -3.12 5.79
N GLU A 201 11.51 -2.69 5.00
CA GLU A 201 11.63 -2.56 3.54
C GLU A 201 12.16 -1.19 3.11
N SER A 202 12.26 -0.22 4.04
CA SER A 202 12.52 1.19 3.73
C SER A 202 11.68 1.68 2.54
N GLU A 203 10.38 1.34 2.58
CA GLU A 203 9.42 1.64 1.51
C GLU A 203 9.16 3.14 1.45
N ILE A 204 9.01 3.65 0.24
CA ILE A 204 8.53 5.00 -0.03
C ILE A 204 7.39 4.92 -1.03
N LEU A 205 6.40 5.79 -0.86
CA LEU A 205 5.26 5.88 -1.74
C LEU A 205 5.39 7.08 -2.66
N ILE A 206 5.34 6.82 -3.97
CA ILE A 206 5.29 7.81 -5.04
C ILE A 206 3.97 7.59 -5.79
N PRO A 207 2.89 8.32 -5.48
CA PRO A 207 1.53 7.99 -5.93
C PRO A 207 1.36 7.80 -7.44
N ASN A 208 2.09 8.56 -8.26
CA ASN A 208 2.02 8.45 -9.72
C ASN A 208 3.17 7.64 -10.33
N GLY A 209 3.92 6.93 -9.50
CA GLY A 209 5.18 6.29 -9.91
C GLY A 209 6.17 7.30 -10.47
N LEU A 210 7.11 6.79 -11.28
CA LEU A 210 8.10 7.60 -11.98
C LEU A 210 7.98 7.41 -13.49
N PRO A 211 8.11 8.50 -14.28
CA PRO A 211 8.22 8.39 -15.73
C PRO A 211 9.41 7.51 -16.15
N VAL A 212 9.24 6.70 -17.19
CA VAL A 212 10.26 5.69 -17.59
C VAL A 212 11.57 6.35 -18.05
N GLU A 213 11.50 7.57 -18.57
CA GLU A 213 12.67 8.38 -18.95
C GLU A 213 13.49 8.86 -17.75
N ARG A 214 12.94 8.80 -16.53
CA ARG A 214 13.61 9.17 -15.28
C ARG A 214 14.20 7.97 -14.53
N VAL A 215 14.08 6.76 -15.07
CA VAL A 215 14.56 5.56 -14.39
C VAL A 215 15.62 4.86 -15.23
N VAL A 216 16.55 4.22 -14.57
CA VAL A 216 17.60 3.41 -15.19
C VAL A 216 17.50 1.99 -14.66
N GLU A 217 17.64 1.01 -15.54
CA GLU A 217 17.75 -0.38 -15.11
C GLU A 217 19.13 -0.60 -14.49
N VAL A 218 19.18 -1.22 -13.31
CA VAL A 218 20.41 -1.54 -12.61
C VAL A 218 20.60 -3.06 -12.53
N PRO A 219 21.85 -3.55 -12.46
CA PRO A 219 22.11 -4.98 -12.33
C PRO A 219 21.43 -5.57 -11.10
N THR A 220 21.04 -6.83 -11.21
CA THR A 220 20.42 -7.55 -10.10
C THR A 220 21.46 -7.99 -9.09
N LEU A 221 21.07 -8.16 -7.83
CA LEU A 221 22.04 -8.54 -6.79
C LEU A 221 22.58 -9.95 -6.96
N SER A 222 21.94 -10.82 -7.75
CA SER A 222 22.52 -12.13 -8.13
C SER A 222 23.77 -12.02 -9.03
N ASP A 223 24.01 -10.85 -9.63
CA ASP A 223 25.25 -10.53 -10.34
C ASP A 223 26.37 -10.06 -9.38
N VAL A 224 26.06 -10.00 -8.07
CA VAL A 224 26.93 -9.59 -6.96
C VAL A 224 26.91 -10.70 -5.88
N LYS A 225 28.03 -10.97 -5.19
CA LYS A 225 28.05 -12.02 -4.15
C LYS A 225 27.04 -11.70 -3.02
N PRO A 226 26.18 -12.65 -2.58
CA PRO A 226 25.13 -12.36 -1.60
C PRO A 226 25.66 -12.09 -0.19
N ARG A 227 24.99 -11.20 0.55
CA ARG A 227 25.09 -11.07 2.03
C ARG A 227 24.01 -11.93 2.71
N SER A 228 24.31 -12.34 3.95
CA SER A 228 23.80 -13.54 4.62
C SER A 228 22.55 -13.38 5.49
N SER A 229 21.57 -12.54 5.13
CA SER A 229 20.34 -12.40 5.93
C SER A 229 19.12 -12.44 5.03
N GLY A 230 18.30 -13.47 5.21
CA GLY A 230 17.14 -13.81 4.40
C GLY A 230 15.87 -13.05 4.75
N SER A 231 15.96 -11.76 5.03
CA SER A 231 14.81 -10.86 5.17
C SER A 231 15.04 -9.61 4.33
N CYS A 232 14.07 -9.34 3.47
CA CYS A 232 13.53 -8.02 3.18
C CYS A 232 12.09 -8.05 3.71
#